data_AF-A0A674NFF9-F1
#
_entry.id   AF-A0A674NFF9-F1
#
_cell.length_a   1.000
_cell.length_b   1.000
_cell.length_c   1.000
_cell.angle_alpha   90.00
_cell.angle_beta   90.00
_cell.angle_gamma   90.00
#
_symmetry.space_group_name_H-M   'P 1'
#
loop_
_entity.id
_entity.type
_entity.pdbx_description
1 polymer ?
#
loop_
_entity_poly.entity_id
_entity_poly.type
_entity_poly.pdbx_seq_one_letter_code
_entity_poly.pdbx_strand_id
1 'polypeptide(L)'
;MKNSILLSWEIRDKNPSQPFTILYGKGQSVEVDGKQTQKLITGLEPDTQYSFLLTNRANSAGGLQHRVTATTAPHILKTKPTVLGKTNADGMVTVQLPTVQSTSKVR
;
A
#
# COMPACT_ATOMS: atom_id res chain seq x y z
N MET A 1 -0.58 11.04 7.49
CA MET A 1 -1.52 10.20 6.70
C MET A 1 -1.04 8.78 6.76
N LYS A 2 -1.94 7.79 6.88
CA LYS A 2 -1.57 6.38 6.84
C LYS A 2 -1.65 5.90 5.40
N ASN A 3 -0.62 5.23 4.90
CA ASN A 3 -0.67 4.60 3.58
C ASN A 3 -1.17 3.17 3.67
N SER A 4 -1.52 2.63 2.51
CA SER A 4 -1.99 1.26 2.36
C SER A 4 -1.53 0.65 1.05
N ILE A 5 -1.37 -0.67 1.05
CA ILE A 5 -1.08 -1.47 -0.14
C ILE A 5 -2.12 -2.58 -0.23
N LEU A 6 -2.77 -2.72 -1.39
CA LEU A 6 -3.62 -3.86 -1.70
C LEU A 6 -2.76 -4.93 -2.37
N LEU A 7 -2.66 -6.10 -1.74
CA LEU A 7 -2.02 -7.27 -2.31
C LEU A 7 -3.11 -8.16 -2.92
N SER A 8 -2.87 -8.68 -4.11
CA SER A 8 -3.73 -9.66 -4.78
C SER A 8 -2.90 -10.82 -5.32
N TRP A 9 -3.45 -12.03 -5.31
CA TRP A 9 -2.79 -13.25 -5.75
C TRP A 9 -3.80 -14.27 -6.29
N GLU A 10 -3.29 -15.28 -7.00
CA GLU A 10 -4.09 -16.38 -7.53
C GLU A 10 -3.86 -17.66 -6.72
N ILE A 11 -4.91 -18.46 -6.57
CA ILE A 11 -4.84 -19.78 -5.92
C ILE A 11 -4.95 -20.84 -7.01
N ARG A 12 -3.92 -21.68 -7.12
CA ARG A 12 -3.92 -22.81 -8.07
C ARG A 12 -4.54 -24.09 -7.50
N ASP A 13 -4.67 -24.16 -6.18
CA ASP A 13 -5.32 -25.27 -5.51
C ASP A 13 -6.84 -25.21 -5.72
N LYS A 14 -7.45 -26.34 -6.10
CA LYS A 14 -8.90 -26.44 -6.32
C LYS A 14 -9.69 -26.45 -5.02
N ASN A 15 -9.05 -26.79 -3.90
CA ASN A 15 -9.71 -26.81 -2.59
C ASN A 15 -8.79 -26.22 -1.50
N PRO A 16 -8.56 -24.88 -1.53
CA PRO A 16 -7.71 -24.24 -0.55
C PRO A 16 -8.38 -24.28 0.83
N SER A 17 -7.80 -25.06 1.75
CA SER A 17 -8.29 -25.19 3.12
C SER A 17 -7.35 -24.53 4.14
N GLN A 18 -6.10 -24.30 3.78
CA GLN A 18 -5.08 -23.77 4.68
C GLN A 18 -4.96 -22.25 4.54
N PRO A 19 -4.86 -21.50 5.66
CA PRO A 19 -4.68 -20.05 5.61
C PRO A 19 -3.33 -19.66 5.01
N PHE A 20 -3.27 -18.45 4.47
CA PHE A 20 -2.03 -17.79 4.09
C PHE A 20 -1.53 -16.90 5.23
N THR A 21 -0.22 -16.70 5.26
CA THR A 21 0.43 -15.69 6.10
C THR A 21 1.16 -14.70 5.21
N ILE A 22 0.95 -13.41 5.45
CA ILE A 22 1.69 -12.33 4.81
C ILE A 22 2.70 -11.79 5.83
N LEU A 23 4.00 -11.93 5.54
CA LEU A 23 5.09 -11.37 6.34
C LEU A 23 5.62 -10.09 5.69
N TYR A 24 5.82 -9.04 6.47
CA TYR A 24 6.32 -7.76 5.96
C TYR A 24 6.99 -6.91 7.04
N GLY A 25 7.70 -5.87 6.60
CA GLY A 25 8.37 -4.94 7.49
C GLY A 25 9.36 -5.62 8.44
N LYS A 26 9.47 -5.10 9.67
CA LYS A 26 10.37 -5.64 10.71
C LYS A 26 9.66 -6.72 11.53
N GLY A 27 9.27 -7.81 10.86
CA GLY A 27 8.68 -8.99 11.53
C GLY A 27 7.17 -8.93 11.74
N GLN A 28 6.44 -8.07 11.02
CA GLN A 28 4.99 -8.05 11.07
C GLN A 28 4.42 -9.23 10.28
N SER A 29 3.28 -9.74 10.74
CA SER A 29 2.55 -10.80 10.06
C SER A 29 1.05 -10.57 10.10
N VAL A 30 0.35 -11.03 9.07
CA VAL A 30 -1.11 -11.07 9.03
C VAL A 30 -1.55 -12.40 8.44
N GLU A 31 -2.45 -13.08 9.15
CA GLU A 31 -3.11 -14.27 8.63
C GLU A 31 -4.29 -13.89 7.73
N VAL A 32 -4.49 -14.71 6.70
CA VAL A 32 -5.50 -14.52 5.66
C VAL A 32 -6.16 -15.86 5.41
N ASP A 33 -7.49 -15.88 5.38
CA ASP A 33 -8.24 -17.10 5.06
C ASP A 33 -7.80 -17.69 3.72
N GLY A 34 -7.71 -19.02 3.64
CA GLY A 34 -7.18 -19.73 2.48
C GLY A 34 -7.96 -19.50 1.19
N LYS A 35 -9.22 -19.04 1.27
CA LYS A 35 -10.06 -18.76 0.09
C LYS A 35 -9.93 -17.31 -0.39
N GLN A 36 -9.28 -16.43 0.37
CA GLN A 36 -9.07 -15.05 -0.03
C GLN A 36 -7.90 -14.94 -1.02
N THR A 37 -8.08 -14.07 -2.00
CA THR A 37 -7.11 -13.77 -3.06
C THR A 37 -6.60 -12.34 -2.98
N GLN A 38 -6.97 -11.60 -1.93
CA GLN A 38 -6.53 -10.22 -1.73
C GLN A 38 -6.51 -9.83 -0.25
N LYS A 39 -5.64 -8.88 0.09
CA LYS A 39 -5.57 -8.27 1.43
C LYS A 39 -5.10 -6.83 1.36
N LEU A 40 -5.85 -5.93 2.01
CA LEU A 40 -5.43 -4.57 2.25
C LEU A 40 -4.55 -4.50 3.50
N ILE A 41 -3.31 -4.05 3.33
CA ILE A 41 -2.39 -3.74 4.43
C ILE A 41 -2.41 -2.23 4.65
N THR A 42 -2.83 -1.79 5.84
CA THR A 42 -2.99 -0.37 6.19
C THR A 42 -1.99 0.06 7.25
N GLY A 43 -1.78 1.37 7.40
CA GLY A 43 -0.92 1.90 8.46
C GLY A 43 0.56 1.84 8.12
N LEU A 44 0.89 1.81 6.83
CA LEU A 44 2.26 1.82 6.36
C LEU A 44 2.82 3.24 6.36
N GLU A 45 4.12 3.34 6.60
CA GLU A 45 4.86 4.60 6.55
C GLU A 45 4.88 5.15 5.12
N PRO A 46 4.79 6.48 4.93
CA PRO A 46 4.95 7.10 3.63
C PRO A 46 6.35 7.01 3.08
N ASP A 47 6.44 7.07 1.75
CA ASP A 47 7.71 7.06 1.00
C ASP A 47 8.65 5.92 1.41
N THR A 48 8.08 4.74 1.67
CA THR A 48 8.82 3.60 2.24
C THR A 48 8.60 2.38 1.35
N GLN A 49 9.70 1.73 0.96
CA GLN A 49 9.64 0.45 0.26
C GLN A 49 9.40 -0.68 1.26
N TYR A 50 8.36 -1.47 1.00
CA TYR A 50 8.05 -2.67 1.75
C TYR A 50 8.26 -3.91 0.87
N SER A 51 8.62 -5.01 1.53
CA SER A 51 8.68 -6.35 0.96
C SER A 51 7.63 -7.21 1.66
N PHE A 52 6.79 -7.88 0.87
CA PHE A 52 5.70 -8.72 1.35
C PHE A 52 5.93 -10.15 0.88
N LEU A 53 6.03 -11.08 1.84
CA LEU A 53 6.08 -12.52 1.56
C LEU A 53 4.72 -13.12 1.86
N LEU A 54 4.01 -13.57 0.82
CA LEU A 54 2.83 -14.42 0.95
C LEU A 54 3.30 -15.88 1.06
N THR A 55 2.89 -16.58 2.11
CA THR A 55 3.24 -17.98 2.28
C THR A 55 2.10 -18.84 2.80
N ASN A 56 2.12 -20.13 2.48
CA ASN A 56 1.26 -21.17 3.07
C ASN A 56 2.16 -22.34 3.49
N ARG A 57 2.41 -22.51 4.79
CA ARG A 57 3.41 -23.46 5.31
C ARG A 57 2.87 -24.84 5.70
N ALA A 58 1.59 -25.14 5.51
CA ALA A 58 1.06 -26.42 5.98
C ALA A 58 1.34 -27.63 5.06
N ASN A 59 2.22 -27.49 4.06
CA ASN A 59 2.65 -28.58 3.19
C ASN A 59 4.14 -28.90 3.40
N SER A 60 4.45 -30.12 3.88
CA SER A 60 5.81 -30.67 4.09
C SER A 60 6.70 -30.74 2.83
N ALA A 61 6.17 -30.33 1.67
CA ALA A 61 6.86 -30.30 0.38
C ALA A 61 7.28 -28.89 -0.08
N GLY A 62 7.27 -27.89 0.81
CA GLY A 62 7.65 -26.51 0.46
C GLY A 62 6.49 -25.73 -0.15
N GLY A 63 5.46 -25.47 0.67
CA GLY A 63 4.25 -24.74 0.27
C GLY A 63 4.50 -23.34 -0.31
N LEU A 64 3.43 -22.70 -0.80
CA LEU A 64 3.50 -21.42 -1.53
C LEU A 64 4.40 -20.41 -0.81
N GLN A 65 5.32 -19.81 -1.56
CA GLN A 65 6.12 -18.67 -1.14
C GLN A 65 6.24 -17.71 -2.32
N HIS A 66 5.68 -16.51 -2.20
CA HIS A 66 5.80 -15.48 -3.21
C HIS A 66 6.14 -14.14 -2.56
N ARG A 67 7.16 -13.46 -3.07
CA ARG A 67 7.63 -12.19 -2.53
C ARG A 67 7.47 -11.08 -3.56
N VAL A 68 6.82 -10.00 -3.15
CA VAL A 68 6.65 -8.79 -3.94
C VAL A 68 7.13 -7.57 -3.16
N THR A 69 7.54 -6.53 -3.87
CA THR A 69 7.91 -5.25 -3.28
C THR A 69 7.00 -4.16 -3.80
N ALA A 70 6.72 -3.18 -2.95
CA ALA A 70 5.94 -2.01 -3.31
C ALA A 70 6.37 -0.83 -2.45
N THR A 71 6.35 0.37 -3.05
CA THR A 71 6.70 1.62 -2.37
C THR A 71 5.43 2.40 -2.10
N THR A 72 5.24 2.81 -0.85
CA THR A 72 4.09 3.62 -0.46
C THR A 72 4.20 5.03 -1.02
N ALA A 73 3.04 5.66 -1.26
CA ALA A 73 3.01 7.02 -1.76
C ALA A 73 3.72 7.99 -0.79
N PRO A 74 4.38 9.04 -1.32
CA PRO A 74 4.96 10.09 -0.49
C PRO A 74 3.87 10.87 0.23
N HIS A 75 4.24 11.64 1.24
CA HIS A 75 3.28 12.47 1.96
C HIS A 75 3.03 13.77 1.17
N ILE A 76 1.95 13.80 0.38
CA ILE A 76 1.73 14.86 -0.63
C ILE A 76 1.15 16.16 -0.05
N LEU A 77 0.39 16.12 1.06
CA LEU A 77 -0.31 17.31 1.57
C LEU A 77 -0.13 17.48 3.09
N LYS A 78 1.05 17.96 3.50
CA LYS A 78 1.33 18.27 4.91
C LYS A 78 0.46 19.43 5.44
N THR A 79 0.04 20.34 4.56
CA THR A 79 -0.77 21.53 4.90
C THR A 79 -1.85 21.79 3.86
N LYS A 80 -2.85 22.60 4.21
CA LYS A 80 -3.89 23.02 3.26
C LYS A 80 -3.32 24.05 2.28
N PRO A 81 -3.78 24.06 1.02
CA PRO A 81 -3.52 25.17 0.11
C PRO A 81 -3.95 26.51 0.72
N THR A 82 -3.20 27.56 0.43
CA THR A 82 -3.51 28.91 0.94
C THR A 82 -4.08 29.75 -0.20
N VAL A 83 -5.18 30.46 0.07
CA VAL A 83 -5.75 31.39 -0.92
C VAL A 83 -4.92 32.67 -0.89
N LEU A 84 -4.37 33.08 -2.03
CA LEU A 84 -3.45 34.23 -2.11
C LEU A 84 -4.15 35.58 -2.33
N GLY A 85 -5.48 35.60 -2.54
CA GLY A 85 -6.20 36.84 -2.82
C GLY A 85 -7.72 36.69 -2.87
N LYS A 86 -8.39 37.80 -3.16
CA LYS A 86 -9.84 37.82 -3.43
C LYS A 86 -10.11 37.32 -4.85
N THR A 87 -11.35 36.93 -5.11
CA THR A 87 -11.82 36.52 -6.44
C THR A 87 -11.61 37.64 -7.46
N ASN A 88 -11.05 37.30 -8.62
CA ASN A 88 -10.85 38.21 -9.74
C ASN A 88 -12.19 38.53 -10.43
N ALA A 89 -12.22 39.52 -11.32
CA ALA A 89 -13.43 39.94 -12.05
C ALA A 89 -14.11 38.79 -12.82
N ASP A 90 -13.33 37.80 -13.25
CA ASP A 90 -13.81 36.61 -13.98
C ASP A 90 -14.25 35.47 -13.06
N GLY A 91 -14.35 35.69 -11.74
CA GLY A 91 -14.78 34.67 -10.78
C GLY A 91 -13.70 33.67 -10.35
N MET A 92 -12.45 33.85 -10.78
CA MET A 92 -11.33 32.96 -10.45
C MET A 92 -10.60 33.36 -9.15
N VAL A 93 -10.02 32.39 -8.43
CA VAL A 93 -9.17 32.63 -7.25
C VAL A 93 -7.83 31.92 -7.40
N THR A 94 -6.74 32.59 -7.02
CA THR A 94 -5.40 32.00 -7.03
C THR A 94 -5.12 31.30 -5.70
N VAL A 95 -4.72 30.03 -5.78
CA VAL A 95 -4.33 29.23 -4.61
C VAL A 95 -2.86 28.83 -4.69
N GLN A 96 -2.17 28.95 -3.57
CA GLN A 96 -0.83 28.41 -3.38
C GLN A 96 -0.95 26.97 -2.88
N LEU A 97 -0.44 26.02 -3.66
CA LEU A 97 -0.31 24.64 -3.21
C LEU A 97 0.92 24.50 -2.29
N PRO A 98 0.86 23.65 -1.25
CA PRO A 98 2.03 23.31 -0.44
C PRO A 98 3.14 22.69 -1.29
N THR A 99 4.39 22.96 -0.92
CA THR A 99 5.54 22.31 -1.56
C THR A 99 5.51 20.81 -1.26
N VAL A 100 5.49 19.99 -2.31
CA VAL A 100 5.55 18.53 -2.20
C VAL A 100 7.01 18.09 -2.21
N GLN A 101 7.42 17.23 -1.27
CA GLN A 101 8.82 16.79 -1.14
C GLN A 101 9.23 15.67 -2.11
N SER A 102 8.44 15.30 -3.12
CA SER A 102 8.73 14.13 -3.94
C SER A 102 9.12 14.49 -5.36
N THR A 103 10.32 14.07 -5.75
CA THR A 103 10.83 14.01 -7.14
C THR A 103 10.66 12.61 -7.76
N SER A 104 10.12 11.66 -7.00
CA SER A 104 9.94 10.27 -7.42
C SER A 104 8.77 10.17 -8.40
N LYS A 105 9.01 9.62 -9.61
CA LYS A 105 7.90 9.28 -10.52
C LYS A 105 7.01 8.24 -9.85
N VAL A 106 5.71 8.54 -9.73
CA VAL A 106 4.71 7.52 -9.42
C VAL A 106 4.69 6.55 -10.62
N ARG A 107 5.01 5.28 -10.39
CA ARG A 107 5.11 4.24 -11.42
C ARG A 107 4.01 3.20 -11.24
#